data_AF-A0A662T8C0-F1
#
_entry.id   AF-A0A662T8C0-F1
#
_cell.length_a   1.000
_cell.length_b   1.000
_cell.length_c   1.000
_cell.angle_alpha   90.00
_cell.angle_beta   90.00
_cell.angle_gamma   90.00
#
_symmetry.space_group_name_H-M   'P 1'
#
loop_
_entity.id
_entity.type
_entity.pdbx_description
1 polymer ?
#
loop_
_entity_poly.entity_id
_entity_poly.type
_entity_poly.pdbx_seq_one_letter_code
_entity_poly.pdbx_strand_id
1 'polypeptide(L)'
;MSNLIECPKCGAKNPKEAKFCLNCGARLLRYREPRSQIETVKYLFIVSLIYITLSFMSRTLWANYLLYIPFLLGFIIGLLTIVLFKKRIQSKLTWFLLVAYSSLGLTPTLFVLYAGLNAGDGLFSSGIIIFSALLLKLILDRGKFL
;
A
#
# COMPACT_ATOMS: atom_id res chain seq x y z
N MET A 1 -28.86 -7.64 14.81
CA MET A 1 -28.83 -9.08 14.52
C MET A 1 -27.56 -9.67 15.13
N SER A 2 -27.69 -10.54 16.12
CA SER A 2 -26.54 -11.21 16.76
C SER A 2 -25.91 -12.19 15.77
N ASN A 3 -24.65 -11.94 15.41
CA ASN A 3 -23.93 -12.71 14.39
C ASN A 3 -23.25 -13.91 15.08
N LEU A 4 -23.87 -15.08 15.01
CA LEU A 4 -23.44 -16.31 15.67
C LEU A 4 -22.79 -17.29 14.66
N ILE A 5 -21.90 -18.15 15.14
CA ILE A 5 -21.35 -19.29 14.39
C ILE A 5 -21.59 -20.59 15.14
N GLU A 6 -21.89 -21.65 14.40
CA GLU A 6 -22.07 -22.98 14.99
C GLU A 6 -20.74 -23.71 15.06
N CYS A 7 -20.50 -24.37 16.20
CA CYS A 7 -19.30 -25.18 16.38
C CYS A 7 -19.41 -26.46 15.54
N PRO A 8 -18.44 -26.76 14.65
CA PRO A 8 -18.49 -27.98 13.84
C PRO A 8 -18.32 -29.26 14.66
N LYS A 9 -17.82 -29.15 15.91
CA LYS A 9 -17.59 -30.31 16.79
C LYS A 9 -18.81 -30.67 17.65
N CYS A 10 -19.59 -29.68 18.10
CA CYS A 10 -20.68 -29.91 19.06
C CYS A 10 -21.99 -29.18 18.74
N GLY A 11 -22.08 -28.44 17.64
CA GLY A 11 -23.28 -27.72 17.23
C GLY A 11 -23.64 -26.47 18.07
N ALA A 12 -22.88 -26.15 19.12
CA ALA A 12 -23.18 -24.99 19.96
C ALA A 12 -23.08 -23.67 19.17
N LYS A 13 -24.03 -22.76 19.39
CA LYS A 13 -24.01 -21.40 18.83
C LYS A 13 -23.08 -20.54 19.68
N ASN A 14 -22.06 -19.97 19.04
CA ASN A 14 -21.04 -19.14 19.68
C ASN A 14 -21.03 -17.75 19.03
N PRO A 15 -20.65 -16.68 19.74
CA PRO A 15 -20.38 -15.39 19.12
C PRO A 15 -19.34 -15.51 18.00
N LYS A 16 -19.48 -14.75 16.90
CA LYS A 16 -18.47 -14.71 15.82
C LYS A 16 -17.09 -14.31 16.34
N GLU A 17 -17.01 -13.54 17.44
CA GLU A 17 -15.75 -13.16 18.07
C GLU A 17 -15.19 -14.22 19.04
N ALA A 18 -15.79 -15.41 19.16
CA ALA A 18 -15.20 -16.51 19.93
C ALA A 18 -14.03 -17.15 19.14
N LYS A 19 -12.88 -17.37 19.77
CA LYS A 19 -11.74 -18.11 19.16
C LYS A 19 -11.90 -19.63 19.33
N PHE A 20 -12.55 -20.01 20.41
CA PHE A 20 -12.83 -21.38 20.81
C PHE A 20 -14.31 -21.49 21.16
N CYS A 21 -14.88 -22.68 21.01
CA CYS A 21 -16.23 -22.96 21.44
C CYS A 21 -16.33 -22.84 22.96
N LEU A 22 -17.28 -22.04 23.45
CA LEU A 22 -17.56 -21.85 24.87
C LEU A 22 -18.12 -23.11 25.54
N ASN A 23 -18.58 -24.09 24.75
CA ASN A 23 -19.14 -25.34 25.25
C ASN A 23 -18.12 -26.50 25.25
N CYS A 24 -17.34 -26.68 24.17
CA CYS A 24 -16.46 -27.86 24.02
C CYS A 24 -14.97 -27.55 23.82
N GLY A 25 -14.57 -26.28 23.82
CA GLY A 25 -13.18 -25.86 23.63
C GLY A 25 -12.61 -26.02 22.22
N ALA A 26 -13.38 -26.55 21.25
CA ALA A 26 -12.92 -26.70 19.88
C ALA A 26 -12.59 -25.34 19.23
N ARG A 27 -11.49 -25.27 18.49
CA ARG A 27 -11.12 -24.06 17.75
C ARG A 27 -12.17 -23.78 16.67
N LEU A 28 -12.72 -22.57 16.66
CA LEU A 28 -13.67 -22.16 15.65
C LEU A 28 -12.90 -21.61 14.45
N LEU A 29 -13.16 -22.14 13.26
CA LEU A 29 -12.59 -21.64 12.01
C LEU A 29 -13.24 -20.30 11.70
N ARG A 30 -12.58 -19.20 12.09
CA ARG A 30 -13.01 -17.88 11.65
C ARG A 30 -12.65 -17.70 10.19
N TYR A 31 -13.66 -17.48 9.37
CA TYR A 31 -13.45 -16.65 8.20
C TYR A 31 -13.20 -15.23 8.72
N ARG A 32 -11.91 -14.87 8.88
CA ARG A 32 -11.54 -13.47 9.10
C ARG A 32 -11.89 -12.77 7.80
N GLU A 33 -12.98 -11.99 7.79
CA GLU A 33 -13.19 -11.05 6.70
C GLU A 33 -11.88 -10.28 6.51
N PRO A 34 -11.31 -10.26 5.29
CA PRO A 34 -10.00 -9.68 5.08
C PRO A 34 -10.05 -8.22 5.56
N ARG A 35 -9.26 -7.95 6.62
CA ARG A 35 -9.04 -6.62 7.20
C ARG A 35 -8.91 -5.61 6.05
N SER A 36 -9.81 -4.64 6.04
CA SER A 36 -10.20 -3.83 4.88
C SER A 36 -9.11 -3.64 3.83
N GLN A 37 -9.38 -4.01 2.57
CA GLN A 37 -8.43 -3.96 1.46
C GLN A 37 -7.81 -2.55 1.22
N ILE A 38 -8.44 -1.49 1.73
CA ILE A 38 -7.93 -0.11 1.75
C ILE A 38 -6.74 0.07 2.71
N GLU A 39 -6.63 -0.71 3.79
CA GLU A 39 -5.46 -0.67 4.68
C GLU A 39 -4.19 -1.06 3.95
N THR A 40 -4.24 -2.04 3.02
CA THR A 40 -3.09 -2.41 2.20
C THR A 40 -2.58 -1.24 1.37
N VAL A 41 -3.47 -0.48 0.71
CA VAL A 41 -3.09 0.72 -0.05
C VAL A 41 -2.43 1.75 0.86
N LYS A 42 -2.96 1.96 2.07
CA LYS A 42 -2.37 2.89 3.06
C LYS A 42 -0.97 2.47 3.48
N TYR A 43 -0.75 1.18 3.77
CA TYR A 43 0.56 0.68 4.17
C TYR A 43 1.58 0.80 3.03
N LEU A 44 1.20 0.38 1.81
CA LEU A 44 2.07 0.50 0.62
C LEU A 44 2.43 1.97 0.36
N PHE A 45 1.46 2.86 0.50
CA PHE A 45 1.67 4.29 0.37
C PHE A 45 2.62 4.83 1.45
N ILE A 46 2.45 4.49 2.73
CA ILE A 46 3.36 4.92 3.80
C ILE A 46 4.79 4.42 3.55
N VAL A 47 4.95 3.15 3.18
CA VAL A 47 6.27 2.56 2.87
C VAL A 47 6.92 3.30 1.69
N SER A 48 6.14 3.63 0.66
CA SER A 48 6.65 4.39 -0.48
C SER A 48 7.10 5.81 -0.10
N LEU A 49 6.41 6.48 0.84
CA LEU A 49 6.81 7.81 1.30
C LEU A 49 8.13 7.75 2.05
N ILE A 50 8.30 6.76 2.94
CA ILE A 50 9.57 6.52 3.64
C ILE A 50 10.68 6.28 2.63
N TYR A 51 10.42 5.47 1.60
CA TYR A 51 11.36 5.22 0.51
C TYR A 51 11.75 6.51 -0.23
N ILE A 52 10.80 7.37 -0.61
CA ILE A 52 11.08 8.66 -1.26
C ILE A 52 11.93 9.55 -0.35
N THR A 53 11.59 9.66 0.93
CA THR A 53 12.33 10.49 1.88
C THR A 53 13.76 9.98 2.08
N LEU A 54 13.97 8.67 2.22
CA LEU A 54 15.32 8.09 2.31
C LEU A 54 16.10 8.28 1.01
N SER A 55 15.43 8.18 -0.14
CA SER A 55 16.05 8.39 -1.45
C SER A 55 16.50 9.85 -1.65
N PHE A 56 15.76 10.81 -1.07
CA PHE A 56 16.10 12.24 -1.12
C PHE A 56 17.48 12.56 -0.52
N MET A 57 17.94 11.74 0.43
CA MET A 57 19.26 11.85 1.06
C MET A 57 20.38 11.21 0.22
N SER A 58 20.06 10.52 -0.87
CA SER A 58 21.07 9.89 -1.72
C SER A 58 21.79 10.91 -2.60
N ARG A 59 23.11 11.01 -2.46
CA ARG A 59 23.97 11.91 -3.24
C ARG A 59 23.87 11.68 -4.76
N THR A 60 23.55 10.45 -5.18
CA THR A 60 23.40 10.04 -6.58
C THR A 60 22.27 10.78 -7.30
N LEU A 61 21.15 11.05 -6.61
CA LEU A 61 20.03 11.78 -7.22
C LEU A 61 20.31 13.27 -7.36
N TRP A 62 21.11 13.85 -6.46
CA TRP A 62 21.50 15.26 -6.53
C TRP A 62 22.41 15.61 -7.71
N ALA A 63 23.13 14.62 -8.25
CA ALA A 63 23.96 14.81 -9.43
C ALA A 63 23.15 14.99 -10.73
N ASN A 64 21.89 14.55 -10.76
CA ASN A 64 21.01 14.59 -11.93
C ASN A 64 19.68 15.26 -11.57
N TYR A 65 19.64 16.59 -11.63
CA TYR A 65 18.46 17.41 -11.30
C TYR A 65 17.17 16.97 -12.02
N LEU A 66 17.29 16.45 -13.24
CA LEU A 66 16.14 15.98 -14.02
C LEU A 66 15.38 14.80 -13.37
N LEU A 67 16.07 13.93 -12.62
CA LEU A 67 15.46 12.79 -11.91
C LEU A 67 14.91 13.18 -10.54
N TYR A 68 15.32 14.33 -10.04
CA TYR A 68 14.95 14.83 -8.72
C TYR A 68 13.58 15.52 -8.74
N ILE A 69 13.24 16.20 -9.83
CA ILE A 69 11.93 16.86 -10.04
C ILE A 69 10.74 15.89 -9.81
N PRO A 70 10.68 14.68 -10.41
CA PRO A 70 9.54 13.78 -10.19
C PRO A 70 9.45 13.26 -8.75
N PHE A 71 10.58 13.07 -8.05
CA PHE A 71 10.56 12.70 -6.62
C PHE A 71 10.02 13.84 -5.74
N LEU A 72 10.41 15.09 -6.02
CA LEU A 72 9.88 16.27 -5.32
C LEU A 72 8.38 16.43 -5.56
N LEU A 73 7.93 16.35 -6.81
CA LEU A 73 6.51 16.40 -7.15
C LEU A 73 5.74 15.26 -6.48
N GLY A 74 6.31 14.05 -6.50
CA GLY A 74 5.78 12.88 -5.79
C GLY A 74 5.66 13.14 -4.29
N PHE A 75 6.67 13.70 -3.64
CA PHE A 75 6.63 14.04 -2.22
C PHE A 75 5.52 15.04 -1.89
N ILE A 76 5.38 16.11 -2.68
CA ILE A 76 4.33 17.13 -2.51
C ILE A 76 2.94 16.48 -2.67
N ILE A 77 2.73 15.71 -3.75
CA ILE A 77 1.46 14.99 -3.98
C ILE A 77 1.19 14.01 -2.84
N GLY A 78 2.22 13.31 -2.37
CA GLY A 78 2.18 12.40 -1.23
C GLY A 78 1.64 13.08 0.03
N LEU A 79 2.22 14.22 0.42
CA LEU A 79 1.74 15.00 1.55
C LEU A 79 0.28 15.45 1.38
N LEU A 80 -0.11 15.90 0.19
CA LEU A 80 -1.50 16.25 -0.11
C LEU A 80 -2.44 15.06 0.10
N THR A 81 -2.07 13.87 -0.38
CA THR A 81 -2.87 12.64 -0.17
C THR A 81 -2.97 12.22 1.30
N ILE A 82 -1.94 12.44 2.14
CA ILE A 82 -2.04 12.18 3.59
C ILE A 82 -3.13 13.04 4.23
N VAL A 83 -3.20 14.32 3.84
CA VAL A 83 -4.23 15.24 4.35
C VAL A 83 -5.62 14.76 3.96
N LEU A 84 -5.80 14.26 2.74
CA LEU A 84 -7.07 13.68 2.28
C LEU A 84 -7.43 12.40 3.02
N PHE A 85 -6.45 11.52 3.28
CA PHE A 85 -6.67 10.31 4.09
C PHE A 85 -7.06 10.64 5.54
N LYS A 86 -6.49 11.69 6.15
CA LYS A 86 -6.87 12.16 7.50
C LYS A 86 -8.34 12.58 7.56
N LYS A 87 -8.85 13.21 6.48
CA LYS A 87 -10.26 13.58 6.35
C LYS A 87 -11.20 12.39 6.06
N ARG A 88 -10.67 11.15 5.97
CA ARG A 88 -11.40 9.92 5.56
C ARG A 88 -12.18 10.08 4.24
N ILE A 89 -11.74 10.96 3.35
CA ILE A 89 -12.40 11.18 2.05
C ILE A 89 -11.88 10.12 1.07
N GLN A 90 -12.71 9.15 0.71
CA GLN A 90 -12.44 8.21 -0.39
C GLN A 90 -13.14 8.73 -1.64
N SER A 91 -12.43 9.58 -2.38
CA SER A 91 -12.94 10.23 -3.58
C SER A 91 -12.12 9.87 -4.81
N LYS A 92 -12.70 10.09 -6.00
CA LYS A 92 -12.02 9.91 -7.29
C LYS A 92 -10.71 10.69 -7.35
N LEU A 93 -10.67 11.89 -6.79
CA LEU A 93 -9.47 12.72 -6.70
C LEU A 93 -8.35 12.03 -5.91
N THR A 94 -8.68 11.40 -4.78
CA THR A 94 -7.69 10.69 -3.95
C THR A 94 -7.06 9.53 -4.73
N TRP A 95 -7.86 8.82 -5.53
CA TRP A 95 -7.35 7.77 -6.42
C TRP A 95 -6.43 8.33 -7.51
N PHE A 96 -6.84 9.40 -8.21
CA PHE A 96 -6.00 10.04 -9.22
C PHE A 96 -4.67 10.53 -8.65
N LEU A 97 -4.69 11.15 -7.47
CA LEU A 97 -3.47 11.61 -6.81
C LEU A 97 -2.55 10.45 -6.43
N LEU A 98 -3.10 9.32 -5.96
CA LEU A 98 -2.31 8.13 -5.63
C LEU A 98 -1.72 7.46 -6.88
N VAL A 99 -2.45 7.43 -7.99
CA VAL A 99 -1.94 6.94 -9.27
C VAL A 99 -0.82 7.86 -9.78
N ALA A 100 -1.03 9.18 -9.76
CA ALA A 100 -0.01 10.16 -10.15
C ALA A 100 1.25 10.04 -9.29
N TYR A 101 1.08 9.94 -7.96
CA TYR A 101 2.16 9.70 -7.02
C TYR A 101 2.96 8.44 -7.35
N SER A 102 2.27 7.32 -7.59
CA SER A 102 2.91 6.04 -7.89
C SER A 102 3.66 6.07 -9.23
N SER A 103 3.10 6.72 -10.25
CA SER A 103 3.75 6.89 -11.56
C SER A 103 4.99 7.78 -11.47
N LEU A 104 4.91 8.89 -10.74
CA LEU A 104 6.05 9.79 -10.54
C LEU A 104 7.18 9.12 -9.76
N GLY A 105 6.88 8.26 -8.80
CA GLY A 105 7.87 7.46 -8.09
C GLY A 105 8.52 6.39 -8.96
N LEU A 106 7.79 5.75 -9.88
CA LEU A 106 8.32 4.73 -10.78
C LEU A 106 9.36 5.28 -11.76
N THR A 107 9.11 6.45 -12.35
CA THR A 107 9.98 7.03 -13.40
C THR A 107 11.46 7.09 -13.02
N PRO A 108 11.86 7.78 -11.92
CA PRO A 108 13.26 7.86 -11.54
C PRO A 108 13.78 6.51 -11.02
N THR A 109 12.91 5.67 -10.44
CA THR A 109 13.31 4.34 -9.98
C THR A 109 13.68 3.42 -11.14
N LEU A 110 12.93 3.46 -12.24
CA LEU A 110 13.23 2.73 -13.47
C LEU A 110 14.52 3.24 -14.12
N PHE A 111 14.74 4.56 -14.09
CA PHE A 111 15.98 5.14 -14.59
C PHE A 111 17.19 4.65 -13.79
N VAL A 112 17.10 4.64 -12.45
CA VAL A 112 18.19 4.15 -11.59
C VAL A 112 18.47 2.67 -11.86
N LEU A 113 17.43 1.85 -12.04
CA LEU A 113 17.60 0.45 -12.42
C LEU A 113 18.31 0.33 -13.78
N TYR A 114 17.84 1.07 -14.80
CA TYR A 114 18.45 1.05 -16.13
C TYR A 114 19.92 1.46 -16.10
N ALA A 115 20.24 2.53 -15.38
CA ALA A 115 21.61 2.99 -15.20
C ALA A 115 22.48 1.94 -14.47
N GLY A 116 21.95 1.31 -13.42
CA GLY A 116 22.65 0.25 -12.67
C GLY A 116 22.88 -1.02 -13.50
N LEU A 117 21.92 -1.40 -14.35
CA LEU A 117 22.07 -2.53 -15.29
C LEU A 117 23.15 -2.23 -16.34
N ASN A 118 23.18 -1.01 -16.89
CA ASN A 118 24.19 -0.61 -17.86
C ASN A 118 25.59 -0.45 -17.26
N ALA A 119 25.68 -0.03 -16.00
CA ALA A 119 26.95 0.06 -15.27
C ALA A 119 27.51 -1.32 -14.88
N GLY A 120 26.71 -2.40 -14.98
CA GLY A 120 27.09 -3.74 -14.56
C GLY A 120 27.02 -3.98 -13.04
N ASP A 121 26.57 -2.97 -12.27
CA ASP A 121 26.54 -3.01 -10.81
C ASP A 121 25.35 -3.84 -10.25
N GLY A 122 24.40 -4.23 -11.09
CA GLY A 122 23.27 -5.10 -10.70
C GLY A 122 22.33 -4.49 -9.66
N LEU A 123 22.36 -3.16 -9.49
CA LEU A 123 21.65 -2.48 -8.40
C LEU A 123 20.13 -2.50 -8.61
N PHE A 124 19.43 -3.40 -7.92
CA PHE A 124 17.97 -3.41 -7.88
C PHE A 124 17.44 -2.43 -6.83
N SER A 125 16.79 -1.36 -7.30
CA SER A 125 16.08 -0.44 -6.41
C SER A 125 14.77 -1.06 -5.94
N SER A 126 14.62 -1.24 -4.61
CA SER A 126 13.39 -1.75 -3.98
C SER A 126 12.15 -0.89 -4.28
N GLY A 127 12.34 0.35 -4.74
CA GLY A 127 11.26 1.25 -5.14
C GLY A 127 10.35 0.67 -6.23
N ILE A 128 10.89 -0.15 -7.15
CA ILE A 128 10.10 -0.69 -8.28
C ILE A 128 9.00 -1.58 -7.75
N ILE A 129 9.36 -2.49 -6.84
CA ILE A 129 8.41 -3.41 -6.23
C ILE A 129 7.33 -2.64 -5.47
N ILE A 130 7.73 -1.63 -4.69
CA ILE A 130 6.81 -0.84 -3.86
C ILE A 130 5.79 -0.08 -4.72
N PHE A 131 6.26 0.67 -5.73
CA PHE A 131 5.36 1.45 -6.56
C PHE A 131 4.55 0.60 -7.54
N SER A 132 5.11 -0.48 -8.10
CA SER A 132 4.34 -1.41 -8.94
C SER A 132 3.24 -2.11 -8.14
N ALA A 133 3.53 -2.54 -6.90
CA ALA A 133 2.53 -3.14 -6.03
C ALA A 133 1.42 -2.14 -5.64
N LEU A 134 1.79 -0.88 -5.35
CA LEU A 134 0.83 0.18 -5.06
C LEU A 134 -0.07 0.47 -6.27
N LEU A 135 0.51 0.62 -7.47
CA LEU A 135 -0.22 0.85 -8.71
C LEU A 135 -1.20 -0.29 -9.01
N LEU A 136 -0.72 -1.54 -8.93
CA LEU A 136 -1.56 -2.72 -9.12
C LEU A 136 -2.73 -2.73 -8.13
N LYS A 137 -2.46 -2.44 -6.86
CA LYS A 137 -3.51 -2.43 -5.83
C LYS A 137 -4.52 -1.31 -6.07
N LEU A 138 -4.10 -0.14 -6.53
CA LEU A 138 -4.99 0.96 -6.90
C LEU A 138 -5.89 0.61 -8.09
N ILE A 139 -5.38 -0.14 -9.06
CA ILE A 139 -6.18 -0.63 -10.20
C ILE A 139 -7.23 -1.63 -9.71
N LEU A 140 -6.82 -2.60 -8.89
CA LEU A 140 -7.72 -3.63 -8.35
C LEU A 140 -8.81 -3.03 -7.44
N ASP A 141 -8.47 -1.99 -6.67
CA ASP A 141 -9.38 -1.36 -5.72
C ASP A 141 -10.07 -0.11 -6.28
N ARG A 142 -10.01 0.15 -7.60
CA ARG A 142 -10.59 1.35 -8.24
C ARG A 142 -12.05 1.59 -7.84
N GLY A 143 -12.85 0.52 -7.75
CA GLY A 143 -14.27 0.59 -7.38
C GLY A 143 -14.54 1.10 -5.96
N LYS A 144 -13.54 1.14 -5.08
CA LYS A 144 -13.68 1.65 -3.70
C LYS A 144 -13.43 3.15 -3.56
N PHE A 145 -12.97 3.80 -4.64
CA PHE A 145 -12.68 5.23 -4.67
C PHE A 145 -13.64 6.01 -5.59
N LEU A 146 -14.60 5.33 -6.23
CA LEU A 146 -15.64 5.90 -7.09
C LEU A 146 -16.91 6.19 -6.29
#